data_AF-A0A931L3R2-F1
#
_entry.id   AF-A0A931L3R2-F1
#
_cell.length_a   1.000
_cell.length_b   1.000
_cell.length_c   1.000
_cell.angle_alpha   90.00
_cell.angle_beta   90.00
_cell.angle_gamma   90.00
#
_symmetry.space_group_name_H-M   'P 1'
#
loop_
_entity.id
_entity.type
_entity.pdbx_description
1 polymer ?
#
loop_
_entity_poly.entity_id
_entity_poly.type
_entity_poly.pdbx_seq_one_letter_code
_entity_poly.pdbx_strand_id
1 'polypeptide(L)'
;MAKDWRDILTTVGRNNTALAKAAPDAMKAFAGLAGAATADGAIDKKTKELMAVAISICIRCDGCIAYHAHSAIRAGATREEMVETIALAVEMGGGPSTVYGADALQAYDQLSS
;
A
#
# COMPACT_ATOMS: atom_id res chain seq x y z
N MET A 1 -1.29 3.28 21.39
CA MET A 1 -2.44 3.86 20.68
C MET A 1 -2.61 3.04 19.41
N ALA A 2 -3.82 2.59 19.07
CA ALA A 2 -4.02 1.86 17.81
C ALA A 2 -3.71 2.78 16.62
N LYS A 3 -3.14 2.23 15.54
CA LYS A 3 -2.88 3.00 14.31
C LYS A 3 -4.22 3.46 13.74
N ASP A 4 -4.31 4.74 13.38
CA ASP A 4 -5.41 5.25 12.56
C ASP A 4 -4.96 5.33 11.11
N TRP A 5 -5.39 4.37 10.30
CA TRP A 5 -4.98 4.23 8.91
C TRP A 5 -5.50 5.35 8.02
N ARG A 6 -6.61 6.01 8.39
CA ARG A 6 -7.10 7.20 7.67
C ARG A 6 -6.19 8.40 7.93
N ASP A 7 -5.72 8.57 9.16
CA ASP A 7 -4.76 9.62 9.50
C ASP A 7 -3.39 9.38 8.85
N ILE A 8 -2.90 8.14 8.87
CA ILE A 8 -1.65 7.76 8.19
C ILE A 8 -1.74 8.06 6.69
N LEU A 9 -2.81 7.62 6.02
CA LEU A 9 -3.04 7.87 4.60
C LEU A 9 -3.05 9.38 4.29
N THR A 10 -3.77 10.15 5.10
CA THR A 10 -3.86 11.61 4.96
C THR A 10 -2.51 12.28 5.15
N THR A 11 -1.76 11.85 6.16
CA THR A 11 -0.43 12.36 6.47
C THR A 11 0.59 12.04 5.39
N VAL A 12 0.57 10.83 4.82
CA VAL A 12 1.41 10.46 3.66
C VAL A 12 1.12 11.39 2.47
N GLY A 13 -0.15 11.59 2.12
CA GLY A 13 -0.52 12.46 1.00
C GLY A 13 -0.06 13.91 1.20
N ARG A 14 -0.25 14.45 2.40
CA ARG A 14 0.22 15.80 2.78
C ARG A 14 1.75 15.91 2.71
N ASN A 15 2.48 14.93 3.24
CA ASN A 15 3.94 14.94 3.24
C ASN A 15 4.50 14.81 1.81
N ASN A 16 3.91 13.94 0.99
CA ASN A 16 4.29 13.81 -0.42
C ASN A 16 4.02 15.09 -1.21
N THR A 17 2.94 15.82 -0.90
CA THR A 17 2.66 17.12 -1.50
C THR A 17 3.73 18.16 -1.13
N ALA A 18 4.15 18.20 0.14
CA ALA A 18 5.23 19.07 0.57
C ALA A 18 6.56 18.70 -0.10
N LEU A 19 6.87 17.40 -0.20
CA LEU A 19 8.06 16.91 -0.88
C LEU A 19 8.06 17.25 -2.38
N ALA A 20 6.91 17.14 -3.05
CA ALA A 20 6.76 17.52 -4.46
C ALA A 20 7.02 19.02 -4.70
N LYS A 21 6.72 19.89 -3.74
CA LYS A 21 7.07 21.31 -3.81
C LYS A 21 8.57 21.55 -3.59
N ALA A 22 9.19 20.77 -2.70
CA ALA A 22 10.60 20.92 -2.36
C ALA A 22 11.55 20.33 -3.43
N ALA A 23 11.13 19.25 -4.11
CA ALA A 23 11.92 18.54 -5.11
C ALA A 23 11.07 18.18 -6.36
N PRO A 24 10.64 19.19 -7.15
CA PRO A 24 9.63 18.99 -8.20
C PRO A 24 10.06 18.04 -9.31
N ASP A 25 11.31 18.12 -9.79
CA ASP A 25 11.77 17.29 -10.91
C ASP A 25 11.90 15.82 -10.51
N ALA A 26 12.45 15.55 -9.32
CA ALA A 26 12.57 14.21 -8.77
C ALA A 26 11.18 13.59 -8.53
N MET A 27 10.26 14.34 -7.92
CA MET A 27 8.92 13.85 -7.64
C MET A 27 8.08 13.66 -8.91
N LYS A 28 8.29 14.48 -9.95
CA LYS A 28 7.68 14.28 -11.26
C LYS A 28 8.18 13.00 -11.93
N ALA A 29 9.48 12.74 -11.90
CA ALA A 29 10.05 11.52 -12.44
C ALA A 29 9.53 10.28 -11.69
N PHE A 30 9.49 10.34 -10.36
CA PHE A 30 8.94 9.27 -9.54
C PHE A 30 7.45 9.04 -9.79
N ALA A 31 6.63 10.09 -9.90
CA ALA A 31 5.21 9.97 -10.24
C ALA A 31 5.00 9.31 -11.61
N GLY A 32 5.86 9.60 -12.59
CA GLY A 32 5.86 8.94 -13.90
C GLY A 32 6.14 7.44 -13.78
N LEU A 33 7.16 7.06 -13.00
CA LEU A 33 7.46 5.64 -12.71
C LEU A 33 6.29 4.95 -12.00
N ALA A 34 5.77 5.56 -10.93
CA ALA A 34 4.67 4.99 -10.15
C ALA A 34 3.42 4.77 -11.01
N GLY A 35 3.05 5.75 -11.84
CA GLY A 35 1.93 5.65 -12.78
C GLY A 35 2.14 4.54 -13.81
N ALA A 36 3.32 4.47 -14.43
CA ALA A 36 3.63 3.44 -15.43
C ALA A 36 3.65 2.02 -14.82
N ALA A 37 4.22 1.84 -13.64
CA ALA A 37 4.32 0.55 -12.98
C ALA A 37 2.95 0.00 -12.55
N THR A 38 2.07 0.87 -12.05
CA THR A 38 0.74 0.52 -11.52
C THR A 38 -0.39 0.52 -12.57
N ALA A 39 -0.15 1.02 -13.78
CA ALA A 39 -1.14 1.03 -14.86
C ALA A 39 -1.57 -0.39 -15.26
N ASP A 40 -2.81 -0.54 -15.75
CA ASP A 40 -3.28 -1.81 -16.32
C ASP A 40 -2.41 -2.28 -17.49
N GLY A 41 -2.25 -3.60 -17.60
CA GLY A 41 -1.49 -4.24 -18.67
C GLY A 41 -1.71 -5.75 -18.65
N ALA A 42 -0.65 -6.53 -18.88
CA ALA A 42 -0.73 -8.00 -18.76
C ALA A 42 -1.10 -8.48 -17.34
N ILE A 43 -0.80 -7.66 -16.33
CA ILE A 43 -1.28 -7.82 -14.96
C ILE A 43 -2.19 -6.62 -14.70
N ASP A 44 -3.42 -6.88 -14.26
CA ASP A 44 -4.39 -5.81 -13.95
C ASP A 44 -3.94 -4.99 -12.73
N LYS A 45 -4.51 -3.79 -12.61
CA LYS A 45 -4.18 -2.84 -11.55
C LYS A 45 -4.45 -3.38 -10.16
N LYS A 46 -5.57 -4.09 -9.96
CA LYS A 46 -5.93 -4.69 -8.66
C LYS A 46 -4.84 -5.64 -8.19
N THR A 47 -4.41 -6.53 -9.07
CA THR A 47 -3.36 -7.51 -8.80
C THR A 47 -2.03 -6.82 -8.51
N LYS A 48 -1.68 -5.76 -9.25
CA LYS A 48 -0.47 -4.96 -8.97
C LYS A 48 -0.51 -4.26 -7.62
N GLU A 49 -1.66 -3.73 -7.20
CA GLU A 49 -1.81 -3.10 -5.88
C GLU A 49 -1.73 -4.16 -4.75
N LEU A 50 -2.29 -5.35 -4.94
CA LEU A 50 -2.11 -6.47 -4.01
C LEU A 50 -0.63 -6.87 -3.88
N MET A 51 0.09 -6.99 -5.00
CA MET A 51 1.55 -7.20 -4.97
C MET A 51 2.27 -6.09 -4.21
N ALA A 52 1.86 -4.83 -4.41
CA ALA A 52 2.44 -3.69 -3.70
C ALA A 52 2.13 -3.72 -2.19
N VAL A 53 0.96 -4.21 -1.78
CA VAL A 53 0.64 -4.47 -0.35
C VAL A 53 1.59 -5.52 0.22
N ALA A 54 1.78 -6.66 -0.46
CA ALA A 54 2.72 -7.69 -0.01
C ALA A 54 4.15 -7.14 0.14
N ILE A 55 4.62 -6.36 -0.83
CA ILE A 55 5.92 -5.69 -0.76
C ILE A 55 5.96 -4.71 0.42
N SER A 56 4.91 -3.91 0.62
CA SER A 56 4.80 -2.94 1.72
C SER A 56 4.91 -3.59 3.10
N ILE A 57 4.31 -4.78 3.27
CA ILE A 57 4.43 -5.61 4.47
C ILE A 57 5.89 -6.06 4.65
N CYS A 58 6.49 -6.65 3.61
CA CYS A 58 7.86 -7.16 3.66
C CYS A 58 8.91 -6.07 3.94
N ILE A 59 8.71 -4.86 3.42
CA ILE A 59 9.59 -3.71 3.69
C ILE A 59 9.21 -2.92 4.95
N ARG A 60 8.15 -3.33 5.67
CA ARG A 60 7.76 -2.78 6.97
C ARG A 60 7.38 -1.29 6.91
N CYS A 61 6.63 -0.90 5.88
CA CYS A 61 6.30 0.49 5.62
C CYS A 61 4.81 0.78 5.85
N ASP A 62 4.44 1.34 7.01
CA ASP A 62 3.05 1.69 7.34
C ASP A 62 2.41 2.64 6.33
N GLY A 63 3.13 3.67 5.89
CA GLY A 63 2.63 4.61 4.89
C GLY A 63 2.36 3.94 3.54
N CYS A 64 3.19 2.96 3.17
CA CYS A 64 3.03 2.19 1.95
C CYS A 64 1.85 1.22 2.07
N ILE A 65 1.68 0.56 3.23
CA ILE A 65 0.52 -0.28 3.54
C ILE A 65 -0.76 0.54 3.41
N ALA A 66 -0.84 1.71 4.05
CA ALA A 66 -2.02 2.58 3.99
C ALA A 66 -2.37 2.98 2.55
N TYR A 67 -1.37 3.41 1.77
CA TYR A 67 -1.55 3.87 0.40
C TYR A 67 -1.97 2.75 -0.56
N HIS A 68 -1.28 1.61 -0.53
CA HIS A 68 -1.54 0.50 -1.43
C HIS A 68 -2.78 -0.31 -1.03
N ALA A 69 -3.09 -0.44 0.26
CA ALA A 69 -4.37 -1.02 0.69
C ALA A 69 -5.55 -0.18 0.21
N HIS A 70 -5.49 1.15 0.37
CA HIS A 70 -6.52 2.06 -0.16
C HIS A 70 -6.64 1.96 -1.69
N SER A 71 -5.53 1.91 -2.41
CA SER A 71 -5.52 1.78 -3.87
C SER A 71 -6.07 0.43 -4.35
N ALA A 72 -5.74 -0.66 -3.66
CA ALA A 72 -6.29 -1.99 -3.90
C ALA A 72 -7.81 -2.03 -3.68
N ILE A 73 -8.31 -1.46 -2.57
CA ILE A 73 -9.75 -1.33 -2.30
C ILE A 73 -10.46 -0.60 -3.44
N ARG A 74 -9.91 0.54 -3.88
CA ARG A 74 -10.49 1.31 -5.00
C ARG A 74 -10.43 0.58 -6.35
N ALA A 75 -9.51 -0.37 -6.49
CA ALA A 75 -9.42 -1.27 -7.65
C ALA A 75 -10.32 -2.51 -7.53
N GLY A 76 -11.09 -2.64 -6.44
CA GLY A 76 -12.03 -3.74 -6.23
C GLY A 76 -11.44 -4.95 -5.53
N ALA A 77 -10.30 -4.82 -4.84
CA ALA A 77 -9.74 -5.91 -4.06
C ALA A 77 -10.68 -6.33 -2.92
N THR A 78 -10.98 -7.62 -2.85
CA THR A 78 -11.81 -8.17 -1.76
C THR A 78 -10.97 -8.42 -0.51
N ARG A 79 -11.66 -8.65 0.62
CA ARG A 79 -11.00 -8.97 1.88
C ARG A 79 -10.25 -10.29 1.79
N GLU A 80 -10.81 -11.25 1.07
CA GLU A 80 -10.22 -12.58 0.83
C GLU A 80 -8.91 -12.46 0.04
N GLU A 81 -8.89 -11.68 -1.03
CA GLU A 81 -7.68 -11.42 -1.83
C GLU A 81 -6.57 -10.75 -0.99
N MET A 82 -6.95 -9.85 -0.08
CA MET A 82 -6.00 -9.24 0.86
C MET A 82 -5.45 -10.23 1.87
N VAL A 83 -6.27 -11.14 2.38
CA VAL A 83 -5.83 -12.20 3.31
C VAL A 83 -4.85 -13.16 2.62
N GLU A 84 -5.12 -13.58 1.38
CA GLU A 84 -4.19 -14.41 0.60
C GLU A 84 -2.86 -13.68 0.33
N THR A 85 -2.94 -12.39 0.00
CA THR A 85 -1.77 -11.52 -0.19
C THR A 85 -0.93 -11.42 1.09
N ILE A 86 -1.56 -11.24 2.24
CA ILE A 86 -0.90 -11.19 3.55
C ILE A 86 -0.25 -12.53 3.88
N ALA A 87 -0.93 -13.66 3.62
CA ALA A 87 -0.37 -14.98 3.86
C ALA A 87 0.92 -15.21 3.06
N LEU A 88 0.94 -14.80 1.78
CA LEU A 88 2.16 -14.84 0.97
C LEU A 88 3.27 -13.94 1.53
N ALA A 89 2.94 -12.72 1.98
CA ALA A 89 3.91 -11.82 2.58
C ALA A 89 4.49 -12.35 3.91
N VAL A 90 3.66 -13.06 4.70
CA VAL A 90 4.08 -13.74 5.92
C VAL A 90 5.03 -14.88 5.63
N GLU A 91 4.74 -15.72 4.63
CA GLU A 91 5.65 -16.80 4.26
C GLU A 91 7.01 -16.23 3.79
N MET A 92 7.00 -15.23 2.91
CA MET A 92 8.23 -14.69 2.36
C MET A 92 9.04 -13.84 3.34
N GLY A 93 8.40 -13.22 4.32
CA GLY A 93 9.06 -12.30 5.27
C GLY A 93 9.15 -12.80 6.72
N GLY A 94 8.59 -13.97 7.02
CA GLY A 94 8.64 -14.63 8.33
C GLY A 94 7.97 -13.83 9.44
N GLY A 95 8.47 -14.01 10.67
CA GLY A 95 7.90 -13.41 11.89
C GLY A 95 7.64 -11.89 11.81
N PRO A 96 8.55 -11.05 11.30
CA PRO A 96 8.28 -9.62 11.16
C PRO A 96 7.06 -9.31 10.28
N SER A 97 6.86 -10.06 9.19
CA SER A 97 5.70 -9.89 8.33
C SER A 97 4.39 -10.29 9.00
N THR A 98 4.39 -11.07 10.09
CA THR A 98 3.14 -11.34 10.84
C THR A 98 2.62 -10.07 11.53
N VAL A 99 3.51 -9.21 12.00
CA VAL A 99 3.15 -7.93 12.63
C VAL A 99 2.58 -6.97 11.58
N TYR A 100 3.35 -6.73 10.51
CA TYR A 100 2.92 -5.81 9.44
C TYR A 100 1.75 -6.37 8.60
N GLY A 101 1.60 -7.69 8.54
CA GLY A 101 0.45 -8.36 7.93
C GLY A 101 -0.83 -8.17 8.75
N ALA A 102 -0.75 -8.26 10.08
CA ALA A 102 -1.88 -7.95 10.95
C ALA A 102 -2.27 -6.46 10.84
N ASP A 103 -1.28 -5.58 10.76
CA ASP A 103 -1.46 -4.16 10.49
C ASP A 103 -2.13 -3.91 9.13
N ALA A 104 -1.69 -4.60 8.06
CA ALA A 104 -2.29 -4.49 6.73
C ALA A 104 -3.75 -4.98 6.69
N LEU A 105 -4.08 -6.03 7.43
CA LEU A 105 -5.48 -6.48 7.57
C LEU A 105 -6.33 -5.41 8.26
N GLN A 106 -5.82 -4.84 9.36
CA GLN A 106 -6.50 -3.74 10.04
C GLN A 106 -6.67 -2.51 9.14
N ALA A 107 -5.66 -2.18 8.34
CA ALA A 107 -5.71 -1.09 7.38
C ALA A 107 -6.83 -1.31 6.36
N TYR A 108 -6.94 -2.53 5.81
CA TYR A 108 -8.02 -2.87 4.89
C TYR A 108 -9.39 -2.71 5.54
N ASP A 109 -9.59 -3.33 6.71
CA ASP A 109 -10.88 -3.31 7.42
C ASP A 109 -11.30 -1.88 7.78
N GLN A 110 -10.34 -1.03 8.17
CA GLN A 110 -10.63 0.38 8.46
C GLN A 110 -10.93 1.19 7.18
N LEU A 111 -10.18 1.00 6.10
CA LEU A 111 -10.27 1.83 4.88
C LEU A 111 -11.39 1.39 3.91
N SER A 112 -11.92 0.19 4.07
CA SER A 112 -13.06 -0.34 3.29
C SER A 112 -14.42 -0.01 3.91
N SER A 113 -14.43 0.54 5.14
CA SER A 113 -15.60 1.07 5.84
C SER A 113 -15.83 2.56 5.58
#